data_AF-A0A6G9YQ32-F1
#
_entry.id   AF-A0A6G9YQ32-F1
#
_cell.length_a   1.000
_cell.length_b   1.000
_cell.length_c   1.000
_cell.angle_alpha   90.00
_cell.angle_beta   90.00
_cell.angle_gamma   90.00
#
_symmetry.space_group_name_H-M   'P 1'
#
loop_
_entity.id
_entity.type
_entity.pdbx_description
1 polymer ?
#
loop_
_entity_poly.entity_id
_entity_poly.type
_entity_poly.pdbx_seq_one_letter_code
_entity_poly.pdbx_strand_id
1 'polypeptide(L)'
;MGGDGARCHRGGGDRRNSPPVRSRRPAAGHRHHRAGPSHRGDRRRTVRGAVHTGAVNGWGRARLGCEDAVVEDTKLTYIAEPDGVAPGKGYTHVVIGTGRMVALSGQIAFDADGNVVGPGDPAAQARQVFENLRRCLAAAGATFDNVIKLTYYVTDIAHLPAIRTARDAHIAPSHLPASTAVQVAALVHPDLLMEIEAFALLPDSE
;
A
#
# COMPACT_ATOMS: atom_id res chain seq x y z
N MET A 1 13.80 -40.63 -63.00
CA MET A 1 12.82 -41.63 -63.52
C MET A 1 12.18 -42.27 -62.30
N GLY A 2 10.88 -42.24 -62.02
CA GLY A 2 9.67 -41.79 -62.69
C GLY A 2 8.48 -42.60 -62.12
N GLY A 3 7.34 -41.94 -61.88
CA GLY A 3 6.00 -42.50 -61.60
C GLY A 3 5.81 -43.16 -60.22
N ASP A 4 4.67 -43.17 -59.55
CA ASP A 4 3.27 -42.70 -59.74
C ASP A 4 2.67 -42.67 -58.31
N GLY A 5 1.72 -41.83 -57.88
CA GLY A 5 0.55 -41.34 -58.57
C GLY A 5 -0.72 -41.96 -57.96
N ALA A 6 -1.34 -41.33 -56.96
CA ALA A 6 -2.75 -41.57 -56.60
C ALA A 6 -3.39 -40.38 -55.84
N ARG A 7 -4.13 -39.58 -56.61
CA ARG A 7 -5.32 -38.76 -56.25
C ARG A 7 -6.45 -39.66 -55.71
N CYS A 8 -7.57 -39.26 -55.11
CA CYS A 8 -8.34 -38.04 -54.86
C CYS A 8 -9.50 -38.47 -53.93
N HIS A 9 -10.08 -37.59 -53.10
CA HIS A 9 -11.53 -37.29 -53.16
C HIS A 9 -11.92 -36.10 -52.28
N ARG A 10 -12.66 -35.18 -52.92
CA ARG A 10 -13.34 -34.00 -52.36
C ARG A 10 -14.78 -34.36 -51.98
N GLY A 11 -15.35 -33.56 -51.06
CA GLY A 11 -16.78 -33.28 -50.93
C GLY A 11 -17.05 -32.72 -49.53
N GLY A 12 -17.67 -31.56 -49.27
CA GLY A 12 -18.40 -30.61 -50.11
C GLY A 12 -19.84 -30.42 -49.61
N GLY A 13 -20.13 -29.26 -49.00
CA GLY A 13 -21.48 -28.68 -48.81
C GLY A 13 -22.20 -29.00 -47.48
N ASP A 14 -23.13 -28.20 -46.94
CA ASP A 14 -23.66 -26.89 -47.33
C ASP A 14 -24.58 -26.34 -46.20
N ARG A 15 -24.57 -25.03 -46.01
CA ARG A 15 -25.62 -24.07 -45.54
C ARG A 15 -26.75 -24.45 -44.56
N ARG A 16 -26.95 -23.51 -43.60
CA ARG A 16 -28.20 -22.77 -43.18
C ARG A 16 -28.06 -22.45 -41.67
N ASN A 17 -28.42 -21.31 -41.05
CA ASN A 17 -29.28 -20.16 -41.36
C ASN A 17 -28.99 -19.04 -40.33
N SER A 18 -29.22 -17.75 -40.65
CA SER A 18 -28.99 -16.58 -39.76
C SER A 18 -30.31 -16.05 -39.09
N PRO A 19 -30.36 -14.90 -38.36
CA PRO A 19 -30.98 -14.69 -37.01
C PRO A 19 -32.25 -13.77 -37.09
N PRO A 20 -32.56 -12.76 -36.22
CA PRO A 20 -32.51 -12.49 -34.75
C PRO A 20 -33.88 -12.00 -34.14
N VAL A 21 -34.05 -11.85 -32.80
CA VAL A 21 -35.18 -11.08 -32.17
C VAL A 21 -34.74 -10.48 -30.80
N ARG A 22 -34.50 -9.15 -30.66
CA ARG A 22 -35.34 -8.03 -30.10
C ARG A 22 -35.97 -8.28 -28.70
N SER A 23 -35.88 -7.41 -27.68
CA SER A 23 -36.44 -6.04 -27.55
C SER A 23 -36.13 -5.47 -26.12
N ARG A 24 -35.57 -4.25 -25.95
CA ARG A 24 -36.17 -2.93 -25.54
C ARG A 24 -36.95 -2.81 -24.19
N ARG A 25 -36.29 -2.13 -23.20
CA ARG A 25 -36.72 -0.99 -22.30
C ARG A 25 -37.80 -1.22 -21.22
N PRO A 26 -37.99 -0.33 -20.19
CA PRO A 26 -37.42 1.01 -19.93
C PRO A 26 -36.90 1.30 -18.49
N ALA A 27 -36.46 2.55 -18.32
CA ALA A 27 -35.95 3.22 -17.11
C ALA A 27 -37.01 3.53 -16.04
N ALA A 28 -36.57 3.64 -14.78
CA ALA A 28 -37.28 4.34 -13.72
C ALA A 28 -36.37 5.44 -13.16
N GLY A 29 -36.77 6.70 -13.34
CA GLY A 29 -36.22 7.83 -12.63
C GLY A 29 -37.08 8.13 -11.42
N HIS A 30 -36.46 8.50 -10.30
CA HIS A 30 -37.13 9.31 -9.28
C HIS A 30 -36.22 10.43 -8.80
N ARG A 31 -36.84 11.61 -8.79
CA ARG A 31 -36.27 12.93 -8.54
C ARG A 31 -36.06 13.15 -7.05
N HIS A 32 -35.02 13.94 -6.79
CA HIS A 32 -34.83 14.93 -5.73
C HIS A 32 -35.96 15.15 -4.71
N HIS A 33 -35.60 15.00 -3.42
CA HIS A 33 -36.11 15.86 -2.36
C HIS A 33 -34.96 16.70 -1.79
N ARG A 34 -35.03 18.01 -2.03
CA ARG A 34 -34.36 19.07 -1.26
C ARG A 34 -35.33 19.56 -0.19
N ALA A 35 -34.86 19.67 1.04
CA ALA A 35 -35.26 20.62 2.10
C ALA A 35 -34.37 20.28 3.30
N GLY A 36 -33.68 21.16 4.03
CA GLY A 36 -33.49 22.60 4.06
C GLY A 36 -32.61 22.84 5.31
N PRO A 37 -31.73 23.86 5.36
CA PRO A 37 -30.84 24.05 6.50
C PRO A 37 -31.42 25.05 7.51
N SER A 38 -31.13 24.86 8.80
CA SER A 38 -30.63 25.92 9.69
C SER A 38 -30.76 25.47 11.15
N HIS A 39 -29.67 25.61 11.91
CA HIS A 39 -29.62 26.18 13.25
C HIS A 39 -28.33 25.75 13.97
N ARG A 40 -27.39 26.68 14.06
CA ARG A 40 -26.41 26.89 15.15
C ARG A 40 -25.58 28.09 14.70
N GLY A 41 -25.60 29.24 15.37
CA GLY A 41 -25.49 29.39 16.82
C GLY A 41 -24.20 30.19 17.03
N ASP A 42 -24.34 31.50 16.88
CA ASP A 42 -23.33 32.52 17.15
C ASP A 42 -22.74 32.36 18.55
N ARG A 43 -21.40 32.25 18.64
CA ARG A 43 -20.64 32.67 19.82
C ARG A 43 -19.31 33.28 19.40
N ARG A 44 -19.34 34.59 19.20
CA ARG A 44 -18.19 35.47 19.47
C ARG A 44 -17.72 35.27 20.92
N ARG A 45 -16.43 35.03 21.13
CA ARG A 45 -15.75 35.44 22.38
C ARG A 45 -14.34 35.88 22.07
N THR A 46 -14.18 37.19 22.01
CA THR A 46 -12.93 37.93 22.13
C THR A 46 -12.38 37.79 23.55
N VAL A 47 -11.07 37.58 23.67
CA VAL A 47 -10.30 37.98 24.86
C VAL A 47 -9.05 38.70 24.37
N ARG A 48 -8.97 39.99 24.70
CA ARG A 48 -7.79 40.84 24.63
C ARG A 48 -7.17 40.94 26.03
N GLY A 49 -5.86 41.11 26.07
CA GLY A 49 -5.10 41.67 27.20
C GLY A 49 -4.29 40.61 27.96
N ALA A 50 -3.05 40.84 28.37
CA ALA A 50 -2.25 42.04 28.30
C ALA A 50 -0.75 41.69 28.43
N VAL A 51 0.04 42.65 28.00
CA VAL A 51 1.50 42.72 27.96
C VAL A 51 2.06 42.75 29.38
N HIS A 52 3.14 42.02 29.66
CA HIS A 52 4.04 42.32 30.77
C HIS A 52 5.47 42.44 30.25
N THR A 53 6.02 43.62 30.50
CA THR A 53 7.40 44.06 30.29
C THR A 53 8.33 43.38 31.28
N GLY A 54 9.46 42.87 30.78
CA GLY A 54 10.55 42.35 31.61
C GLY A 54 11.77 42.04 30.77
N ALA A 55 12.55 43.07 30.44
CA ALA A 55 13.90 42.90 29.92
C ALA A 55 14.82 42.63 31.11
N VAL A 56 15.45 41.45 31.14
CA VAL A 56 16.71 41.23 31.84
C VAL A 56 17.61 40.35 30.97
N ASN A 57 18.89 40.73 30.99
CA ASN A 57 19.91 40.37 30.04
C ASN A 57 20.60 39.09 30.50
N GLY A 58 20.83 38.15 29.59
CA GLY A 58 21.59 36.93 29.91
C GLY A 58 21.74 36.04 28.70
N TRP A 59 22.85 36.18 27.99
CA TRP A 59 23.24 35.31 26.88
C TRP A 59 23.62 33.93 27.43
N GLY A 60 22.61 33.07 27.62
CA GLY A 60 22.78 31.65 27.86
C GLY A 60 22.49 30.90 26.56
N ARG A 61 23.53 30.32 25.96
CA ARG A 61 23.42 29.46 24.77
C ARG A 61 22.67 28.17 25.19
N ALA A 62 21.35 28.15 25.07
CA ALA A 62 20.60 26.90 25.17
C ALA A 62 20.88 26.10 23.89
N ARG A 63 21.74 25.09 23.99
CA ARG A 63 21.79 24.01 23.01
C ARG A 63 20.44 23.30 23.09
N LEU A 64 19.56 23.55 22.13
CA LEU A 64 18.49 22.61 21.81
C LEU A 64 19.17 21.42 21.16
N GLY A 65 19.55 20.43 21.98
CA GLY A 65 19.88 19.11 21.49
C GLY A 65 18.59 18.49 20.98
N CYS A 66 18.52 18.18 19.69
CA CYS A 66 17.74 17.04 19.27
C CYS A 66 18.42 15.84 19.94
N GLU A 67 17.89 15.39 21.07
CA GLU A 67 18.30 14.10 21.62
C GLU A 67 17.91 13.07 20.56
N ASP A 68 18.93 12.52 19.91
CA ASP A 68 18.82 11.32 19.11
C ASP A 68 18.04 10.32 19.94
N ALA A 69 16.83 9.98 19.52
CA ALA A 69 16.08 8.91 20.15
C ALA A 69 16.98 7.68 20.11
N VAL A 70 17.42 7.23 21.28
CA VAL A 70 18.16 5.99 21.42
C VAL A 70 17.20 4.91 20.98
N VAL A 71 17.34 4.45 19.74
CA VAL A 71 16.66 3.27 19.25
C VAL A 71 17.34 2.12 19.98
N GLU A 72 16.72 1.62 21.04
CA GLU A 72 17.15 0.36 21.63
C GLU A 72 17.23 -0.69 20.52
N ASP A 73 18.27 -1.50 20.52
CA ASP A 73 18.60 -2.34 19.37
C ASP A 73 17.69 -3.58 19.37
N THR A 74 16.61 -3.53 18.58
CA THR A 74 15.88 -4.76 18.26
C THR A 74 16.83 -5.65 17.47
N LYS A 75 17.39 -6.68 18.11
CA LYS A 75 18.28 -7.61 17.41
C LYS A 75 17.48 -8.53 16.48
N LEU A 76 17.13 -8.02 15.30
CA LEU A 76 16.56 -8.81 14.22
C LEU A 76 17.64 -9.67 13.56
N THR A 77 17.33 -10.94 13.34
CA THR A 77 18.17 -11.89 12.61
C THR A 77 17.47 -12.27 11.30
N TYR A 78 18.17 -12.11 10.19
CA TYR A 78 17.69 -12.41 8.85
C TYR A 78 18.39 -13.67 8.33
N ILE A 79 17.61 -14.74 8.11
CA ILE A 79 18.10 -15.98 7.51
C ILE A 79 17.59 -16.01 6.07
N ALA A 80 18.40 -15.48 5.16
CA ALA A 80 18.03 -15.30 3.75
C ALA A 80 18.04 -16.61 2.96
N GLU A 81 18.89 -17.58 3.34
CA GLU A 81 19.10 -18.84 2.61
C GLU A 81 19.18 -20.01 3.60
N PRO A 82 18.04 -20.48 4.16
CA PRO A 82 18.03 -21.64 5.04
C PRO A 82 18.29 -22.94 4.25
N ASP A 83 18.94 -23.90 4.91
CA ASP A 83 19.31 -25.18 4.31
C ASP A 83 18.10 -25.91 3.70
N GLY A 84 18.25 -26.34 2.45
CA GLY A 84 17.22 -27.09 1.72
C GLY A 84 16.10 -26.23 1.11
N VAL A 85 16.17 -24.90 1.20
CA VAL A 85 15.20 -23.97 0.58
C VAL A 85 15.84 -23.25 -0.60
N ALA A 86 15.12 -23.12 -1.71
CA ALA A 86 15.60 -22.40 -2.88
C ALA A 86 15.87 -20.91 -2.56
N PRO A 87 16.90 -20.27 -3.15
CA PRO A 87 17.23 -18.88 -2.87
C PRO A 87 16.05 -17.92 -3.10
N GLY A 88 15.82 -17.04 -2.12
CA GLY A 88 14.85 -15.94 -2.24
C GLY A 88 15.33 -14.87 -3.21
N LYS A 89 14.40 -14.22 -3.92
CA LYS A 89 14.70 -13.06 -4.79
C LYS A 89 13.94 -11.84 -4.28
N GLY A 90 14.63 -11.01 -3.50
CA GLY A 90 14.09 -9.77 -2.97
C GLY A 90 13.23 -9.92 -1.72
N TYR A 91 13.56 -10.88 -0.85
CA TYR A 91 13.03 -11.03 0.51
C TYR A 91 13.94 -11.95 1.33
N THR A 92 13.76 -11.97 2.64
CA THR A 92 14.41 -12.92 3.55
C THR A 92 13.47 -14.08 3.86
N HIS A 93 13.93 -15.34 3.84
CA HIS A 93 13.05 -16.49 4.13
C HIS A 93 12.54 -16.51 5.57
N VAL A 94 13.42 -16.23 6.55
CA VAL A 94 13.06 -16.23 7.97
C VAL A 94 13.63 -14.99 8.65
N VAL A 95 12.76 -14.25 9.35
CA VAL A 95 13.16 -13.13 10.22
C VAL A 95 12.81 -13.49 11.65
N ILE A 96 13.78 -13.37 12.56
CA ILE A 96 13.63 -13.70 13.98
C ILE A 96 13.98 -12.46 14.81
N GLY A 97 13.22 -12.21 15.87
CA GLY A 97 13.48 -11.14 16.81
C GLY A 97 12.67 -11.32 18.09
N THR A 98 13.01 -10.55 19.11
CA THR A 98 12.23 -10.40 20.35
C THR A 98 11.87 -8.93 20.52
N GLY A 99 10.69 -8.66 21.07
CA GLY A 99 10.23 -7.29 21.28
C GLY A 99 8.72 -7.13 21.24
N ARG A 100 8.27 -5.87 21.29
CA ARG A 100 6.87 -5.48 21.15
C ARG A 100 6.41 -5.60 19.70
N MET A 101 5.41 -6.46 19.47
CA MET A 101 4.78 -6.64 18.16
C MET A 101 3.90 -5.45 17.77
N VAL A 102 4.06 -4.97 16.54
CA VAL A 102 3.22 -3.97 15.90
C VAL A 102 2.60 -4.60 14.65
N ALA A 103 1.27 -4.71 14.63
CA ALA A 103 0.51 -5.15 13.47
C ALA A 103 -0.09 -3.94 12.75
N LEU A 104 0.25 -3.76 11.48
CA LEU A 104 -0.28 -2.68 10.65
C LEU A 104 -1.40 -3.22 9.77
N SER A 105 -2.55 -2.55 9.76
CA SER A 105 -3.58 -2.80 8.76
C SER A 105 -3.03 -2.58 7.35
N GLY A 106 -3.60 -3.29 6.37
CA GLY A 106 -3.30 -3.10 4.96
C GLY A 106 -3.42 -1.64 4.55
N GLN A 107 -2.33 -1.09 4.04
CA GLN A 107 -2.29 0.26 3.50
C GLN A 107 -2.59 0.22 2.00
N ILE A 108 -3.43 1.16 1.58
CA ILE A 108 -3.88 1.36 0.21
C ILE A 108 -3.51 2.77 -0.25
N ALA A 109 -3.64 3.04 -1.55
CA ALA A 109 -3.24 4.30 -2.17
C ALA A 109 -4.26 5.43 -1.94
N PHE A 110 -4.77 5.58 -0.73
CA PHE A 110 -5.55 6.74 -0.33
C PHE A 110 -4.64 7.86 0.18
N ASP A 111 -4.98 9.11 -0.16
CA ASP A 111 -4.43 10.28 0.53
C ASP A 111 -5.13 10.53 1.87
N ALA A 112 -4.77 11.61 2.57
CA ALA A 112 -5.33 11.95 3.87
C ALA A 112 -6.82 12.32 3.83
N ASP A 113 -7.34 12.69 2.65
CA ASP A 113 -8.74 13.04 2.42
C ASP A 113 -9.55 11.82 1.94
N GLY A 114 -8.90 10.67 1.75
CA GLY A 114 -9.53 9.42 1.29
C GLY A 114 -9.65 9.28 -0.22
N ASN A 115 -8.97 10.12 -1.01
CA ASN A 115 -8.98 10.00 -2.46
C ASN A 115 -7.92 9.00 -2.95
N VAL A 116 -8.23 8.27 -4.02
CA VAL A 116 -7.26 7.39 -4.69
C VAL A 116 -6.17 8.23 -5.37
N VAL A 117 -4.93 8.05 -4.93
CA VAL A 117 -3.74 8.60 -5.57
C VAL A 117 -3.33 7.72 -6.73
N GLY A 118 -3.20 8.28 -7.93
CA GLY A 118 -2.76 7.56 -9.13
C GLY A 118 -3.71 6.45 -9.62
N PRO A 119 -5.00 6.72 -9.92
CA PRO A 119 -5.87 5.75 -10.58
C PRO A 119 -5.23 5.21 -11.86
N GLY A 120 -5.08 3.89 -11.97
CA GLY A 120 -4.44 3.24 -13.13
C GLY A 120 -2.91 3.39 -13.19
N ASP A 121 -2.25 3.98 -12.19
CA ASP A 121 -0.80 4.12 -12.10
C ASP A 121 -0.24 3.30 -10.92
N PRO A 122 0.27 2.07 -11.16
CA PRO A 122 0.86 1.23 -10.11
C PRO A 122 2.04 1.89 -9.39
N ALA A 123 2.83 2.71 -10.06
CA ALA A 123 4.01 3.33 -9.46
C ALA A 123 3.62 4.47 -8.50
N ALA A 124 2.63 5.29 -8.88
CA ALA A 124 2.06 6.29 -7.98
C ALA A 124 1.38 5.65 -6.77
N GLN A 125 0.59 4.59 -6.98
CA GLN A 125 -0.06 3.86 -5.90
C GLN A 125 0.95 3.23 -4.94
N ALA A 126 2.00 2.56 -5.47
CA ALA A 126 3.03 1.97 -4.64
C ALA A 126 3.73 3.01 -3.75
N ARG A 127 4.09 4.17 -4.29
CA ARG A 127 4.69 5.27 -3.50
C ARG A 127 3.74 5.74 -2.39
N GLN A 128 2.46 5.91 -2.70
CA GLN A 128 1.47 6.34 -1.70
C GLN A 128 1.29 5.28 -0.60
N VAL A 129 1.21 4.01 -0.96
CA VAL A 129 1.09 2.90 0.01
C VAL A 129 2.28 2.85 0.96
N PHE A 130 3.51 2.97 0.44
CA PHE A 130 4.70 2.98 1.29
C PHE A 130 4.81 4.25 2.16
N GLU A 131 4.35 5.40 1.67
CA GLU A 131 4.25 6.60 2.50
C GLU A 131 3.21 6.45 3.62
N ASN A 132 2.09 5.78 3.34
CA ASN A 132 1.08 5.46 4.36
C ASN A 132 1.62 4.47 5.40
N LEU A 133 2.33 3.41 4.97
CA LEU A 133 3.04 2.49 5.88
C LEU A 133 4.04 3.24 6.76
N ARG A 134 4.83 4.15 6.19
CA ARG A 134 5.79 4.98 6.93
C ARG A 134 5.11 5.77 8.06
N ARG A 135 3.93 6.35 7.79
CA ARG A 135 3.15 7.11 8.77
C ARG A 135 2.60 6.21 9.88
N CYS A 136 2.10 5.02 9.53
CA CYS A 136 1.62 4.04 10.50
C CYS A 136 2.75 3.52 11.40
N LEU A 137 3.92 3.21 10.83
CA LEU A 137 5.11 2.83 11.58
C LEU A 137 5.51 3.93 12.55
N ALA A 138 5.62 5.17 12.07
CA ALA A 138 5.99 6.32 12.91
C ALA A 138 5.02 6.53 14.08
N ALA A 139 3.72 6.31 13.88
CA ALA A 139 2.71 6.40 14.95
C ALA A 139 2.90 5.34 16.05
N ALA A 140 3.54 4.21 15.75
CA ALA A 140 3.89 3.17 16.70
C ALA A 140 5.28 3.34 17.34
N GLY A 141 6.04 4.36 16.92
CA GLY A 141 7.45 4.54 17.27
C GLY A 141 8.42 3.67 16.46
N ALA A 142 7.98 3.15 15.30
CA ALA A 142 8.76 2.28 14.43
C ALA A 142 9.23 2.98 13.14
N THR A 143 10.25 2.40 12.54
CA THR A 143 10.71 2.68 11.17
C THR A 143 10.59 1.43 10.31
N PHE A 144 10.98 1.52 9.04
CA PHE A 144 11.03 0.37 8.16
C PHE A 144 12.09 -0.68 8.58
N ASP A 145 13.09 -0.29 9.37
CA ASP A 145 14.11 -1.22 9.89
C ASP A 145 13.52 -2.20 10.91
N ASN A 146 12.38 -1.85 11.51
CA ASN A 146 11.64 -2.71 12.44
C ASN A 146 10.73 -3.71 11.72
N VAL A 147 10.50 -3.57 10.41
CA VAL A 147 9.56 -4.41 9.66
C VAL A 147 10.13 -5.81 9.46
N ILE A 148 9.39 -6.81 9.91
CA ILE A 148 9.79 -8.23 9.84
C ILE A 148 9.04 -9.00 8.75
N LYS A 149 7.86 -8.53 8.34
CA LYS A 149 7.02 -9.17 7.32
C LYS A 149 6.25 -8.14 6.52
N LEU A 150 6.22 -8.32 5.19
CA LEU A 150 5.30 -7.64 4.28
C LEU A 150 4.40 -8.68 3.57
N THR A 151 3.13 -8.35 3.40
CA THR A 151 2.21 -9.12 2.53
C THR A 151 1.68 -8.18 1.47
N TYR A 152 1.88 -8.55 0.20
CA TYR A 152 1.42 -7.79 -0.95
C TYR A 152 0.19 -8.47 -1.55
N TYR A 153 -0.92 -7.73 -1.59
CA TYR A 153 -2.11 -8.09 -2.36
C TYR A 153 -2.16 -7.19 -3.59
N VAL A 154 -2.21 -7.77 -4.78
CA VAL A 154 -2.22 -7.01 -6.05
C VAL A 154 -3.36 -7.48 -6.94
N THR A 155 -3.94 -6.58 -7.72
CA THR A 155 -4.96 -6.97 -8.72
C THR A 155 -4.34 -7.61 -9.97
N ASP A 156 -3.08 -7.26 -10.26
CA ASP A 156 -2.25 -7.86 -11.32
C ASP A 156 -0.81 -8.04 -10.82
N ILE A 157 -0.27 -9.26 -10.94
CA ILE A 157 1.09 -9.59 -10.53
C ILE A 157 2.16 -8.78 -11.29
N ALA A 158 1.81 -8.24 -12.47
CA ALA A 158 2.66 -7.34 -13.25
C ALA A 158 2.97 -6.02 -12.53
N HIS A 159 2.27 -5.69 -11.43
CA HIS A 159 2.54 -4.50 -10.61
C HIS A 159 3.71 -4.67 -9.62
N LEU A 160 4.18 -5.90 -9.37
CA LEU A 160 5.26 -6.18 -8.42
C LEU A 160 6.56 -5.40 -8.68
N PRO A 161 7.02 -5.14 -9.93
CA PRO A 161 8.19 -4.31 -10.17
C PRO A 161 8.03 -2.89 -9.60
N ALA A 162 6.87 -2.26 -9.79
CA ALA A 162 6.59 -0.92 -9.26
C ALA A 162 6.59 -0.90 -7.72
N ILE A 163 6.00 -1.94 -7.11
CA ILE A 163 6.00 -2.13 -5.65
C ILE A 163 7.43 -2.28 -5.12
N ARG A 164 8.26 -3.09 -5.77
CA ARG A 164 9.65 -3.30 -5.37
C ARG A 164 10.47 -2.01 -5.47
N THR A 165 10.31 -1.24 -6.55
CA THR A 165 10.95 0.07 -6.67
C THR A 165 10.54 1.02 -5.54
N ALA A 166 9.26 1.06 -5.16
CA ALA A 166 8.81 1.88 -4.04
C ALA A 166 9.38 1.37 -2.70
N ARG A 167 9.38 0.06 -2.46
CA ARG A 167 9.96 -0.56 -1.27
C ARG A 167 11.43 -0.25 -1.12
N ASP A 168 12.20 -0.36 -2.19
CA ASP A 168 13.66 -0.21 -2.16
C ASP A 168 14.08 1.25 -1.88
N ALA A 169 13.16 2.21 -1.99
CA ALA A 169 13.36 3.58 -1.52
C ALA A 169 13.29 3.72 0.02
N HIS A 170 12.79 2.70 0.72
CA HIS A 170 12.57 2.70 2.17
C HIS A 170 13.32 1.60 2.92
N ILE A 171 13.62 0.47 2.27
CA ILE A 171 14.23 -0.71 2.89
C ILE A 171 15.51 -1.06 2.15
N ALA A 172 16.63 -1.10 2.87
CA ALA A 172 17.91 -1.52 2.32
C ALA A 172 17.89 -3.01 1.92
N PRO A 173 18.58 -3.42 0.84
CA PRO A 173 18.66 -4.82 0.42
C PRO A 173 19.15 -5.79 1.51
N SER A 174 19.97 -5.32 2.45
CA SER A 174 20.48 -6.11 3.59
C SER A 174 19.45 -6.34 4.70
N HIS A 175 18.32 -5.64 4.69
CA HIS A 175 17.28 -5.67 5.74
C HIS A 175 15.90 -6.02 5.18
N LEU A 176 15.84 -6.74 4.06
CA LEU A 176 14.55 -7.11 3.47
C LEU A 176 13.76 -8.02 4.42
N PRO A 177 12.48 -7.71 4.70
CA PRO A 177 11.65 -8.54 5.56
C PRO A 177 11.29 -9.86 4.89
N ALA A 178 10.69 -10.77 5.66
CA ALA A 178 9.92 -11.85 5.09
C ALA A 178 8.78 -11.30 4.21
N SER A 179 8.37 -12.08 3.21
CA SER A 179 7.47 -11.56 2.19
C SER A 179 6.53 -12.61 1.63
N THR A 180 5.31 -12.17 1.30
CA THR A 180 4.34 -12.94 0.51
C THR A 180 3.74 -12.01 -0.54
N ALA A 181 3.55 -12.50 -1.75
CA ALA A 181 2.83 -11.78 -2.81
C ALA A 181 1.74 -12.66 -3.38
N VAL A 182 0.52 -12.14 -3.48
CA VAL A 182 -0.62 -12.83 -4.07
C VAL A 182 -1.39 -11.89 -4.99
N GLN A 183 -1.87 -12.43 -6.10
CA GLN A 183 -2.85 -11.73 -6.92
C GLN A 183 -4.26 -12.04 -6.39
N VAL A 184 -5.06 -10.99 -6.17
CA VAL A 184 -6.44 -11.08 -5.67
C VAL A 184 -7.43 -10.67 -6.75
N ALA A 185 -8.68 -11.12 -6.61
CA ALA A 185 -9.74 -10.82 -7.58
C ALA A 185 -10.15 -9.34 -7.57
N ALA A 186 -10.13 -8.69 -6.41
CA ALA A 186 -10.45 -7.28 -6.21
C ALA A 186 -9.93 -6.79 -4.86
N LEU A 187 -9.84 -5.47 -4.71
CA LEU A 187 -9.59 -4.76 -3.46
C LEU A 187 -10.85 -3.98 -3.03
N VAL A 188 -10.78 -3.30 -1.88
CA VAL A 188 -11.93 -2.58 -1.29
C VAL A 188 -12.49 -1.46 -2.18
N HIS A 189 -11.70 -0.94 -3.13
CA HIS A 189 -12.11 0.10 -4.06
C HIS A 189 -11.62 -0.26 -5.49
N PRO A 190 -12.45 -0.07 -6.54
CA PRO A 190 -12.15 -0.55 -7.89
C PRO A 190 -10.91 0.08 -8.53
N ASP A 191 -10.56 1.32 -8.16
CA ASP A 191 -9.37 2.00 -8.68
C ASP A 191 -8.06 1.64 -7.93
N LEU A 192 -8.13 0.80 -6.89
CA LEU A 192 -6.94 0.33 -6.18
C LEU A 192 -6.33 -0.86 -6.89
N LEU A 193 -5.01 -0.83 -7.03
CA LEU A 193 -4.22 -1.85 -7.72
C LEU A 193 -3.42 -2.72 -6.74
N MET A 194 -3.23 -2.23 -5.51
CA MET A 194 -2.47 -2.92 -4.48
C MET A 194 -2.90 -2.51 -3.06
N GLU A 195 -2.69 -3.45 -2.14
CA GLU A 195 -2.78 -3.28 -0.70
C GLU A 195 -1.58 -3.99 -0.05
N ILE A 196 -0.94 -3.34 0.92
CA ILE A 196 0.25 -3.87 1.58
C ILE A 196 0.10 -3.76 3.08
N GLU A 197 0.15 -4.89 3.78
CA GLU A 197 0.21 -4.95 5.24
C GLU A 197 1.64 -5.24 5.73
N ALA A 198 1.89 -4.92 7.00
CA ALA A 198 3.19 -5.12 7.62
C ALA A 198 3.05 -5.62 9.07
N PHE A 199 4.00 -6.47 9.47
CA PHE A 199 4.34 -6.68 10.88
C PHE A 199 5.70 -6.08 11.17
N ALA A 200 5.83 -5.46 12.33
CA ALA A 200 7.10 -4.93 12.85
C ALA A 200 7.33 -5.36 14.30
N LEU A 201 8.61 -5.42 14.68
CA LEU A 201 9.06 -5.63 16.06
C LEU A 201 9.85 -4.41 16.51
N LEU A 202 9.41 -3.85 17.63
CA LEU A 202 10.15 -2.84 18.37
C LEU A 202 10.83 -3.47 19.57
N PRO A 203 11.87 -2.85 20.15
CA PRO A 203 12.47 -3.32 21.38
C PRO A 203 11.41 -3.39 22.48
N ASP A 204 11.62 -4.29 23.44
CA ASP A 204 10.85 -4.23 24.68
C ASP A 204 11.21 -2.92 25.39
N SER A 205 10.21 -2.13 25.75
CA SER A 205 10.43 -0.91 26.54
C SER A 205 10.85 -1.29 27.95
N GLU A 206 12.00 -0.81 28.43
CA GLU A 206 12.35 -0.82 29.86
C GLU A 206 11.35 -0.04 30.73
#